data_AF-K5UTV4-F1
#
_entry.id   AF-K5UTV4-F1
#
_cell.length_a   1.000
_cell.length_b   1.000
_cell.length_c   1.000
_cell.angle_alpha   90.00
_cell.angle_beta   90.00
_cell.angle_gamma   90.00
#
_symmetry.space_group_name_H-M   'P 1'
#
loop_
_entity.id
_entity.type
_entity.pdbx_description
1 polymer ?
#
loop_
_entity_poly.entity_id
_entity_poly.type
_entity_poly.pdbx_seq_one_letter_code
_entity_poly.pdbx_strand_id
1 'polypeptide(L)'
;MLHQPLHNHFQAAAGRSPPNLPHAPATTYSMNASTSFVTTDMMDFDQQLSELLGSMTLQNAWSVVPGIVKRDTSVPRTPPTAQDSFMSDGSDSEDSAYPAPSHPNTSPRQQPGASSEASTPCGCGLLQAMHEQLTSGHFPTTGGEYLEVIFIHREVFSAFPQGHLECAIAFCSLASYLESRPWRVDREGDGEAVAAFRYEAGAIASMASWK
;
A
#
# COMPACT_ATOMS: atom_id res chain seq x y z
N MET A 1 -52.18 14.15 7.72
CA MET A 1 -51.18 13.99 6.64
C MET A 1 -50.79 12.52 6.61
N LEU A 2 -51.08 11.87 5.49
CA LEU A 2 -51.12 10.42 5.31
C LEU A 2 -49.71 9.85 5.13
N HIS A 3 -49.35 8.85 5.93
CA HIS A 3 -48.18 8.00 5.73
C HIS A 3 -48.45 7.04 4.56
N GLN A 4 -47.62 7.09 3.51
CA GLN A 4 -47.57 6.04 2.49
C GLN A 4 -46.42 5.07 2.79
N PRO A 5 -46.65 3.74 2.73
CA PRO A 5 -45.60 2.75 2.83
C PRO A 5 -45.02 2.40 1.44
N LEU A 6 -43.69 2.40 1.32
CA LEU A 6 -42.95 1.94 0.14
C LEU A 6 -43.01 0.41 0.04
N HIS A 7 -43.70 -0.08 -0.99
CA HIS A 7 -43.73 -1.47 -1.39
C HIS A 7 -42.40 -1.83 -2.08
N ASN A 8 -41.53 -2.59 -1.41
CA ASN A 8 -40.34 -3.18 -2.04
C ASN A 8 -40.75 -4.38 -2.90
N HIS A 9 -40.56 -4.24 -4.21
CA HIS A 9 -40.77 -5.29 -5.20
C HIS A 9 -39.54 -6.20 -5.23
N PHE A 10 -39.60 -7.32 -4.52
CA PHE A 10 -38.60 -8.39 -4.55
C PHE A 10 -38.83 -9.22 -5.81
N GLN A 11 -38.04 -8.97 -6.87
CA GLN A 11 -38.07 -9.80 -8.07
C GLN A 11 -37.07 -10.95 -7.92
N ALA A 12 -37.60 -12.13 -7.61
CA ALA A 12 -36.85 -13.38 -7.56
C ALA A 12 -36.47 -13.81 -8.98
N ALA A 13 -35.18 -13.70 -9.32
CA ALA A 13 -34.63 -14.26 -10.55
C ALA A 13 -34.36 -15.75 -10.36
N ALA A 14 -35.24 -16.56 -10.94
CA ALA A 14 -35.13 -18.01 -11.02
C ALA A 14 -33.99 -18.45 -11.96
N GLY A 15 -33.27 -19.48 -11.52
CA GLY A 15 -32.83 -20.62 -12.32
C GLY A 15 -32.13 -20.36 -13.66
N ARG A 16 -30.78 -20.34 -13.63
CA ARG A 16 -29.98 -20.76 -14.79
C ARG A 16 -29.24 -22.04 -14.43
N SER A 17 -29.65 -23.14 -15.05
CA SER A 17 -28.93 -24.41 -15.03
C SER A 17 -27.53 -24.25 -15.63
N PRO A 18 -26.50 -24.88 -15.06
CA PRO A 18 -25.17 -24.88 -15.64
C PRO A 18 -25.13 -25.75 -16.93
N PRO A 19 -24.36 -25.36 -17.94
CA PRO A 19 -24.16 -26.17 -19.13
C PRO A 19 -23.30 -27.41 -18.80
N ASN A 20 -23.70 -28.55 -19.38
CA ASN A 20 -22.99 -29.82 -19.39
C ASN A 20 -21.54 -29.64 -19.87
N LEU A 21 -20.57 -29.93 -19.00
CA LEU A 21 -19.15 -30.02 -19.36
C LEU A 21 -18.87 -31.40 -20.01
N PRO A 22 -18.23 -31.46 -21.19
CA PRO A 22 -17.83 -32.72 -21.79
C PRO A 22 -16.70 -33.38 -20.98
N HIS A 23 -16.89 -34.67 -20.65
CA HIS A 23 -15.87 -35.54 -20.09
C HIS A 23 -14.65 -35.62 -21.03
N ALA A 24 -13.50 -35.14 -20.54
CA ALA A 24 -12.21 -35.39 -21.16
C ALA A 24 -11.73 -36.82 -20.85
N PRO A 25 -11.07 -37.50 -21.80
CA PRO A 25 -10.52 -38.84 -21.60
C PRO A 25 -9.34 -38.81 -20.62
N ALA A 26 -9.32 -39.78 -19.70
CA ALA A 26 -8.25 -40.00 -18.75
C ALA A 26 -6.95 -40.37 -19.48
N THR A 27 -6.03 -39.41 -19.57
CA THR A 27 -4.66 -39.65 -20.05
C THR A 27 -3.85 -40.24 -18.91
N THR A 28 -3.67 -41.55 -18.92
CA THR A 28 -2.75 -42.28 -18.04
C THR A 28 -1.32 -41.85 -18.35
N TYR A 29 -0.76 -40.94 -17.55
CA TYR A 29 0.66 -40.58 -17.62
C TYR A 29 1.49 -41.63 -16.87
N SER A 30 2.37 -42.29 -17.61
CA SER A 30 3.41 -43.19 -17.10
C SER A 30 4.50 -42.36 -16.43
N MET A 31 4.68 -42.52 -15.12
CA MET A 31 5.79 -41.91 -14.39
C MET A 31 7.05 -42.75 -14.58
N ASN A 32 8.00 -42.24 -15.35
CA ASN A 32 9.38 -42.71 -15.36
C ASN A 32 10.16 -41.96 -14.28
N ALA A 33 10.38 -42.63 -13.14
CA ALA A 33 11.29 -42.16 -12.10
C ALA A 33 12.75 -42.29 -12.58
N SER A 34 13.29 -41.22 -13.15
CA SER A 34 14.73 -41.03 -13.34
C SER A 34 15.25 -40.06 -12.28
N THR A 35 15.36 -40.53 -11.04
CA THR A 35 16.01 -39.84 -9.92
C THR A 35 17.45 -40.33 -9.79
N SER A 36 18.39 -39.75 -10.55
CA SER A 36 19.83 -39.79 -10.20
C SER A 36 20.68 -38.97 -11.20
N PHE A 37 20.72 -37.65 -11.05
CA PHE A 37 21.88 -36.85 -11.53
C PHE A 37 21.95 -35.43 -10.95
N VAL A 38 20.90 -34.94 -10.27
CA VAL A 38 20.76 -33.50 -9.93
C VAL A 38 21.48 -33.08 -8.63
N THR A 39 21.98 -34.00 -7.81
CA THR A 39 22.56 -33.64 -6.49
C THR A 39 23.96 -33.02 -6.55
N THR A 40 24.66 -33.08 -7.69
CA THR A 40 26.01 -32.50 -7.81
C THR A 40 25.99 -31.03 -8.25
N ASP A 41 24.98 -30.60 -9.01
CA ASP A 41 24.86 -29.21 -9.48
C ASP A 41 24.40 -28.22 -8.40
N MET A 42 23.68 -28.69 -7.37
CA MET A 42 23.21 -27.79 -6.32
C MET A 42 24.34 -27.25 -5.42
N MET A 43 25.44 -27.99 -5.25
CA MET A 43 26.58 -27.52 -4.43
C MET A 43 27.50 -26.56 -5.20
N ASP A 44 27.55 -26.66 -6.53
CA ASP A 44 28.39 -25.77 -7.36
C ASP A 44 27.76 -24.38 -7.48
N PHE A 45 26.42 -24.30 -7.55
CA PHE A 45 25.72 -23.02 -7.60
C PHE A 45 25.92 -22.19 -6.33
N ASP A 46 25.91 -22.84 -5.16
CA ASP A 46 26.11 -22.17 -3.87
C ASP A 46 27.55 -21.64 -3.71
N GLN A 47 28.52 -22.36 -4.30
CA GLN A 47 29.91 -21.91 -4.36
C GLN A 47 30.07 -20.71 -5.29
N GLN A 48 29.42 -20.72 -6.46
CA GLN A 48 29.42 -19.58 -7.39
C GLN A 48 28.72 -18.34 -6.79
N LEU A 49 27.61 -18.51 -6.06
CA LEU A 49 26.96 -17.42 -5.33
C LEU A 49 27.87 -16.84 -4.24
N SER A 50 28.57 -17.70 -3.51
CA SER A 50 29.52 -17.29 -2.46
C SER A 50 30.71 -16.52 -3.04
N GLU A 51 31.23 -16.93 -4.21
CA GLU A 51 32.29 -16.21 -4.92
C GLU A 51 31.82 -14.88 -5.50
N LEU A 52 30.58 -14.81 -6.01
CA LEU A 52 29.98 -13.57 -6.51
C LEU A 52 29.75 -12.57 -5.38
N LEU A 53 29.17 -13.01 -4.25
CA LEU A 53 28.96 -12.18 -3.07
C LEU A 53 30.29 -11.77 -2.41
N GLY A 54 31.29 -12.65 -2.41
CA GLY A 54 32.63 -12.37 -1.89
C GLY A 54 33.42 -11.39 -2.76
N SER A 55 33.23 -11.43 -4.08
CA SER A 55 33.86 -10.48 -5.02
C SER A 55 33.15 -9.12 -5.08
N MET A 56 31.88 -9.05 -4.67
CA MET A 56 31.18 -7.80 -4.37
C MET A 56 31.62 -7.23 -3.02
N THR A 57 32.90 -6.89 -2.89
CA THR A 57 33.36 -6.07 -1.77
C THR A 57 32.71 -4.69 -1.88
N LEU A 58 31.68 -4.44 -1.05
CA LEU A 58 31.08 -3.13 -0.81
C LEU A 58 32.05 -2.20 -0.06
N GLN A 59 33.30 -2.09 -0.53
CA GLN A 59 34.34 -1.27 0.11
C GLN A 59 34.04 0.23 0.05
N ASN A 60 33.04 0.68 -0.72
CA ASN A 60 32.89 2.11 -1.04
C ASN A 60 31.54 2.78 -0.71
N ALA A 61 30.58 2.16 0.00
CA ALA A 61 29.23 2.74 0.13
C ALA A 61 28.81 3.22 1.54
N TRP A 62 29.63 3.03 2.57
CA TRP A 62 29.40 3.61 3.90
C TRP A 62 30.60 4.47 4.29
N SER A 63 30.95 5.46 3.47
CA SER A 63 31.79 6.55 3.95
C SER A 63 30.99 7.33 4.99
N VAL A 64 31.16 6.92 6.25
CA VAL A 64 30.81 7.71 7.43
C VAL A 64 31.40 9.09 7.20
N VAL A 65 30.56 10.08 6.94
CA VAL A 65 30.96 11.48 6.82
C VAL A 65 31.66 11.85 8.14
N PRO A 66 32.99 12.07 8.16
CA PRO A 66 33.68 12.50 9.35
C PRO A 66 33.41 14.00 9.49
N GLY A 67 32.35 14.35 10.22
CA GLY A 67 31.95 15.75 10.37
C GLY A 67 30.85 16.05 11.39
N ILE A 68 30.19 15.04 11.97
CA ILE A 68 29.28 15.29 13.09
C ILE A 68 30.11 15.45 14.36
N VAL A 69 30.36 16.72 14.67
CA VAL A 69 30.86 17.22 15.95
C VAL A 69 30.20 16.45 17.09
N LYS A 70 31.02 15.76 17.89
CA LYS A 70 30.66 15.31 19.24
C LYS A 70 30.15 16.52 20.02
N ARG A 71 28.83 16.66 20.16
CA ARG A 71 28.28 17.31 21.34
C ARG A 71 28.16 16.24 22.41
N ASP A 72 29.06 16.32 23.37
CA ASP A 72 28.92 15.69 24.66
C ASP A 72 27.67 16.27 25.34
N THR A 73 26.52 15.62 25.14
CA THR A 73 25.35 15.81 25.98
C THR A 73 25.18 14.54 26.81
N SER A 74 25.99 14.46 27.86
CA SER A 74 25.75 13.55 28.98
C SER A 74 24.47 13.99 29.69
N VAL A 75 23.33 13.40 29.34
CA VAL A 75 22.11 13.49 30.15
C VAL A 75 22.21 12.44 31.25
N PRO A 76 22.18 12.82 32.54
CA PRO A 76 22.10 11.85 33.63
C PRO A 76 20.75 11.14 33.58
N ARG A 77 20.80 9.82 33.56
CA ARG A 77 19.64 8.93 33.64
C ARG A 77 19.12 8.92 35.08
N THR A 78 18.10 9.73 35.37
CA THR A 78 17.33 9.61 36.62
C THR A 78 16.36 8.42 36.52
N PRO A 79 16.14 7.68 37.61
CA PRO A 79 15.21 6.56 37.65
C PRO A 79 13.75 7.06 37.52
N PRO A 80 12.83 6.23 36.97
CA PRO A 80 11.44 6.62 36.81
C PRO A 80 10.75 6.70 38.17
N THR A 81 10.52 7.93 38.64
CA THR A 81 9.63 8.23 39.74
C THR A 81 8.20 7.98 39.27
N ALA A 82 7.51 7.03 39.90
CA ALA A 82 6.07 6.86 39.76
C ALA A 82 5.37 8.17 40.17
N GLN A 83 4.77 8.86 39.22
CA GLN A 83 3.82 9.94 39.49
C GLN A 83 2.42 9.43 39.19
N ASP A 84 1.75 9.02 40.26
CA ASP A 84 0.30 9.07 40.39
C ASP A 84 -0.17 10.53 40.30
N SER A 85 -1.40 10.69 39.80
CA SER A 85 -2.25 11.89 39.88
C SER A 85 -1.90 13.04 38.93
N PHE A 86 -2.79 13.35 38.00
CA PHE A 86 -3.85 14.34 38.24
C PHE A 86 -4.88 14.28 37.12
N MET A 87 -6.16 14.12 37.49
CA MET A 87 -7.28 14.43 36.61
C MET A 87 -7.30 15.94 36.40
N SER A 88 -7.09 16.41 35.17
CA SER A 88 -7.36 17.80 34.81
C SER A 88 -8.80 17.90 34.35
N ASP A 89 -9.62 18.50 35.20
CA ASP A 89 -10.92 19.04 34.85
C ASP A 89 -10.75 20.36 34.09
N GLY A 90 -11.75 20.68 33.27
CA GLY A 90 -12.06 22.05 32.88
C GLY A 90 -11.17 22.68 31.81
N SER A 91 -11.73 22.87 30.62
CA SER A 91 -12.02 24.24 30.21
C SER A 91 -13.09 24.25 29.12
N ASP A 92 -14.28 24.72 29.52
CA ASP A 92 -15.24 25.33 28.61
C ASP A 92 -14.55 26.52 27.92
N SER A 93 -14.67 26.60 26.60
CA SER A 93 -14.35 27.80 25.84
C SER A 93 -15.44 27.99 24.81
N GLU A 94 -16.50 28.57 25.34
CA GLU A 94 -17.50 29.36 24.68
C GLU A 94 -16.89 30.45 23.75
N ASP A 95 -17.57 30.60 22.61
CA ASP A 95 -17.73 31.83 21.85
C ASP A 95 -16.50 32.51 21.23
N SER A 96 -16.33 32.32 19.93
CA SER A 96 -15.71 33.33 19.07
C SER A 96 -16.41 33.35 17.72
N ALA A 97 -17.54 34.05 17.68
CA ALA A 97 -18.16 34.54 16.47
C ALA A 97 -17.18 35.45 15.70
N TYR A 98 -16.47 34.90 14.71
CA TYR A 98 -15.72 35.71 13.75
C TYR A 98 -16.70 36.27 12.69
N PRO A 99 -16.76 37.60 12.49
CA PRO A 99 -17.46 38.17 11.35
C PRO A 99 -16.71 37.87 10.05
N ALA A 100 -17.43 37.29 9.10
CA ALA A 100 -16.95 36.98 7.77
C ALA A 100 -16.63 38.26 6.97
N PRO A 101 -15.43 38.39 6.35
CA PRO A 101 -15.19 39.39 5.34
C PRO A 101 -15.89 38.99 4.04
N SER A 102 -16.90 39.76 3.66
CA SER A 102 -17.57 39.70 2.37
C SER A 102 -16.59 40.01 1.24
N HIS A 103 -16.01 38.98 0.63
CA HIS A 103 -15.24 39.13 -0.62
C HIS A 103 -16.18 39.14 -1.82
N PRO A 104 -15.99 40.08 -2.78
CA PRO A 104 -16.81 40.18 -3.96
C PRO A 104 -16.57 39.00 -4.90
N ASN A 105 -17.72 38.48 -5.33
CA ASN A 105 -17.96 37.48 -6.33
C ASN A 105 -17.32 37.86 -7.68
N THR A 106 -16.19 37.25 -8.04
CA THR A 106 -15.67 37.27 -9.41
C THR A 106 -14.96 35.98 -9.77
N SER A 107 -15.46 35.39 -10.86
CA SER A 107 -14.81 34.46 -11.79
C SER A 107 -15.15 32.97 -11.70
N PRO A 108 -15.21 32.32 -12.87
CA PRO A 108 -16.30 31.42 -13.22
C PRO A 108 -16.01 29.99 -12.76
N ARG A 109 -17.03 29.44 -12.11
CA ARG A 109 -17.24 28.01 -11.92
C ARG A 109 -17.37 27.34 -13.29
N GLN A 110 -16.24 27.04 -13.94
CA GLN A 110 -16.18 25.89 -14.83
C GLN A 110 -16.32 24.68 -13.91
N GLN A 111 -17.56 24.20 -13.75
CA GLN A 111 -17.75 22.80 -13.44
C GLN A 111 -17.14 22.05 -14.64
N PRO A 112 -16.10 21.22 -14.46
CA PRO A 112 -15.89 20.15 -15.40
C PRO A 112 -17.19 19.38 -15.38
N GLY A 113 -17.89 19.36 -16.51
CA GLY A 113 -19.00 18.44 -16.68
C GLY A 113 -18.53 17.06 -16.23
N ALA A 114 -19.42 16.32 -15.58
CA ALA A 114 -19.26 14.91 -15.31
C ALA A 114 -19.25 14.14 -16.65
N SER A 115 -18.29 14.44 -17.51
CA SER A 115 -17.71 13.48 -18.42
C SER A 115 -17.12 12.44 -17.50
N SER A 116 -17.61 11.21 -17.60
CA SER A 116 -16.96 10.04 -17.03
C SER A 116 -15.62 9.87 -17.77
N GLU A 117 -14.67 10.79 -17.54
CA GLU A 117 -13.28 10.64 -17.92
C GLU A 117 -12.82 9.43 -17.13
N ALA A 118 -12.63 8.32 -17.85
CA ALA A 118 -11.95 7.17 -17.32
C ALA A 118 -10.61 7.68 -16.78
N SER A 119 -10.51 7.80 -15.45
CA SER A 119 -9.33 8.31 -14.78
C SER A 119 -8.14 7.50 -15.27
N THR A 120 -7.22 8.15 -15.98
CA THR A 120 -6.02 7.49 -16.49
C THR A 120 -5.37 6.73 -15.33
N PRO A 121 -5.11 5.41 -15.49
CA PRO A 121 -4.51 4.63 -14.41
C PRO A 121 -3.16 5.25 -14.04
N CYS A 122 -3.03 5.65 -12.78
CA CYS A 122 -1.82 6.29 -12.26
C CYS A 122 -0.86 5.25 -11.65
N GLY A 123 0.43 5.56 -11.64
CA GLY A 123 1.48 4.72 -11.07
C GLY A 123 1.97 3.60 -11.99
N CYS A 124 2.89 2.78 -11.48
CA CYS A 124 3.49 1.69 -12.24
C CYS A 124 2.56 0.47 -12.34
N GLY A 125 2.83 -0.42 -13.31
CA GLY A 125 2.01 -1.61 -13.56
C GLY A 125 1.83 -2.52 -12.33
N LEU A 126 2.81 -2.57 -11.42
CA LEU A 126 2.70 -3.30 -10.15
C LEU A 126 1.55 -2.76 -9.28
N LEU A 127 1.51 -1.44 -9.06
CA LEU A 127 0.47 -0.82 -8.23
C LEU A 127 -0.90 -0.86 -8.90
N GLN A 128 -0.95 -0.78 -10.24
CA GLN A 128 -2.18 -0.95 -11.00
C GLN A 128 -2.76 -2.36 -10.82
N ALA A 129 -1.92 -3.40 -11.01
CA ALA A 129 -2.33 -4.79 -10.82
C ALA A 129 -2.79 -5.07 -9.38
N MET A 130 -2.10 -4.51 -8.39
CA MET A 130 -2.50 -4.61 -6.99
C MET A 130 -3.88 -3.94 -6.76
N HIS A 131 -4.08 -2.74 -7.30
CA HIS A 131 -5.36 -2.02 -7.17
C HIS A 131 -6.52 -2.81 -7.79
N GLU A 132 -6.32 -3.44 -8.95
CA GLU A 132 -7.30 -4.33 -9.59
C GLU A 132 -7.65 -5.55 -8.72
N GLN A 133 -6.64 -6.19 -8.11
CA GLN A 133 -6.88 -7.31 -7.20
C GLN A 133 -7.62 -6.89 -5.94
N LEU A 134 -7.31 -5.72 -5.40
CA LEU A 134 -7.96 -5.16 -4.21
C LEU A 134 -9.43 -4.83 -4.46
N THR A 135 -9.71 -4.17 -5.58
CA THR A 135 -11.07 -3.83 -6.02
C THR A 135 -11.89 -5.07 -6.35
N SER A 136 -11.26 -6.11 -6.89
CA SER A 136 -11.89 -7.41 -7.13
C SER A 136 -12.08 -8.24 -5.86
N GLY A 137 -11.48 -7.83 -4.73
CA GLY A 137 -11.55 -8.56 -3.46
C GLY A 137 -10.74 -9.86 -3.43
N HIS A 138 -9.82 -10.04 -4.38
CA HIS A 138 -8.96 -11.22 -4.46
C HIS A 138 -7.59 -11.02 -3.82
N PHE A 139 -7.24 -9.78 -3.46
CA PHE A 139 -5.95 -9.51 -2.83
C PHE A 139 -5.89 -10.08 -1.40
N PRO A 140 -4.92 -10.96 -1.10
CA PRO A 140 -4.73 -11.50 0.24
C PRO A 140 -4.28 -10.42 1.22
N THR A 141 -4.94 -10.32 2.38
CA THR A 141 -4.69 -9.24 3.36
C THR A 141 -4.13 -9.73 4.70
N THR A 142 -3.92 -11.05 4.83
CA THR A 142 -3.47 -11.72 6.08
C THR A 142 -2.04 -12.27 6.03
N GLY A 143 -1.27 -11.97 4.98
CA GLY A 143 0.05 -12.58 4.73
C GLY A 143 1.24 -11.62 4.63
N GLY A 144 1.06 -10.32 4.89
CA GLY A 144 2.11 -9.33 4.66
C GLY A 144 2.32 -8.95 3.18
N GLU A 145 1.41 -9.36 2.31
CA GLU A 145 1.42 -9.14 0.85
C GLU A 145 1.48 -7.66 0.48
N TYR A 146 0.88 -6.79 1.31
CA TYR A 146 1.04 -5.35 1.19
C TYR A 146 2.51 -4.91 1.31
N LEU A 147 3.25 -5.49 2.26
CA LEU A 147 4.67 -5.19 2.46
C LEU A 147 5.53 -5.75 1.33
N GLU A 148 5.18 -6.93 0.81
CA GLU A 148 5.85 -7.51 -0.36
C GLU A 148 5.73 -6.59 -1.57
N VAL A 149 4.53 -6.07 -1.87
CA VAL A 149 4.35 -5.09 -2.95
C VAL A 149 5.16 -3.81 -2.70
N ILE A 150 5.25 -3.33 -1.46
CA ILE A 150 6.07 -2.16 -1.11
C ILE A 150 7.56 -2.44 -1.37
N PHE A 151 8.06 -3.62 -0.96
CA PHE A 151 9.46 -3.97 -1.15
C PHE A 151 9.80 -4.15 -2.63
N ILE A 152 8.97 -4.85 -3.39
CA ILE A 152 9.13 -4.98 -4.84
C ILE A 152 9.09 -3.60 -5.50
N HIS A 153 8.14 -2.73 -5.11
CA HIS A 153 8.08 -1.36 -5.59
C HIS A 153 9.38 -0.60 -5.32
N ARG A 154 9.93 -0.66 -4.09
CA ARG A 154 11.17 0.02 -3.73
C ARG A 154 12.36 -0.49 -4.54
N GLU A 155 12.44 -1.79 -4.79
CA GLU A 155 13.47 -2.41 -5.61
C GLU A 155 13.43 -1.87 -7.05
N VAL A 156 12.26 -1.94 -7.71
CA VAL A 156 12.13 -1.41 -9.09
C VAL A 156 12.27 0.11 -9.15
N PHE A 157 11.82 0.82 -8.12
CA PHE A 157 11.99 2.27 -8.01
C PHE A 157 13.46 2.65 -7.95
N SER A 158 14.28 1.89 -7.21
CA SER A 158 15.73 2.13 -7.13
C SER A 158 16.44 1.96 -8.47
N ALA A 159 15.94 1.05 -9.32
CA ALA A 159 16.48 0.83 -10.66
C ALA A 159 16.04 1.92 -11.65
N PHE A 160 14.81 2.44 -11.56
CA PHE A 160 14.28 3.44 -12.49
C PHE A 160 13.35 4.47 -11.83
N PRO A 161 13.89 5.45 -11.08
CA PRO A 161 13.06 6.39 -10.31
C PRO A 161 12.24 7.35 -11.19
N GLN A 162 12.71 7.63 -12.41
CA GLN A 162 12.03 8.53 -13.35
C GLN A 162 10.67 7.98 -13.80
N GLY A 163 10.54 6.66 -13.97
CA GLY A 163 9.29 6.02 -14.37
C GLY A 163 8.27 5.87 -13.26
N HIS A 164 8.63 6.22 -12.02
CA HIS A 164 7.81 5.96 -10.84
C HIS A 164 7.38 7.23 -10.11
N LEU A 165 7.55 8.42 -10.70
CA LEU A 165 7.15 9.68 -10.07
C LEU A 165 5.64 9.73 -9.77
N GLU A 166 4.83 9.16 -10.66
CA GLU A 166 3.37 9.07 -10.48
C GLU A 166 2.92 8.00 -9.48
N CYS A 167 3.84 7.15 -8.98
CA CYS A 167 3.51 6.14 -7.99
C CYS A 167 3.10 6.76 -6.64
N ALA A 168 3.53 8.00 -6.35
CA ALA A 168 3.05 8.73 -5.17
C ALA A 168 1.53 8.90 -5.19
N ILE A 169 0.94 9.21 -6.35
CA ILE A 169 -0.51 9.36 -6.52
C ILE A 169 -1.18 7.99 -6.33
N ALA A 170 -0.65 6.95 -6.98
CA ALA A 170 -1.19 5.59 -6.88
C ALA A 170 -1.20 5.05 -5.44
N PHE A 171 -0.13 5.29 -4.66
CA PHE A 171 -0.10 4.93 -3.24
C PHE A 171 -1.11 5.71 -2.41
N CYS A 172 -1.28 7.02 -2.65
CA CYS A 172 -2.34 7.80 -2.00
C CYS A 172 -3.74 7.26 -2.33
N SER A 173 -3.98 6.89 -3.59
CA SER A 173 -5.23 6.28 -4.03
C SER A 173 -5.47 4.93 -3.36
N LEU A 174 -4.47 4.07 -3.25
CA LEU A 174 -4.54 2.79 -2.54
C LEU A 174 -4.86 2.98 -1.06
N ALA A 175 -4.16 3.91 -0.39
CA ALA A 175 -4.44 4.23 1.01
C ALA A 175 -5.88 4.71 1.22
N SER A 176 -6.34 5.65 0.37
CA SER A 176 -7.71 6.17 0.44
C SER A 176 -8.75 5.08 0.17
N TYR A 177 -8.46 4.18 -0.79
CA TYR A 177 -9.31 3.03 -1.07
C TYR A 177 -9.44 2.14 0.16
N LEU A 178 -8.32 1.73 0.77
CA LEU A 178 -8.33 0.89 1.97
C LEU A 178 -9.08 1.54 3.15
N GLU A 179 -8.89 2.84 3.39
CA GLU A 179 -9.61 3.57 4.44
C GLU A 179 -11.13 3.60 4.23
N SER A 180 -11.56 3.68 2.97
CA SER A 180 -12.99 3.75 2.63
C SER A 180 -13.71 2.40 2.71
N ARG A 181 -12.96 1.29 2.78
CA ARG A 181 -13.55 -0.05 2.75
C ARG A 181 -14.25 -0.37 4.08
N PRO A 182 -15.35 -1.14 4.03
CA PRO A 182 -15.96 -1.64 5.24
C PRO A 182 -15.00 -2.61 5.94
N TRP A 183 -14.88 -2.43 7.26
CA TRP A 183 -14.09 -3.31 8.12
C TRP A 183 -14.55 -4.76 8.00
N ARG A 184 -13.59 -5.69 8.01
CA ARG A 184 -13.83 -7.13 8.08
C ARG A 184 -12.72 -7.81 8.88
N VAL A 185 -13.07 -8.92 9.53
CA VAL A 185 -12.13 -9.73 10.34
C VAL A 185 -10.97 -10.27 9.52
N ASP A 186 -11.19 -10.56 8.23
CA ASP A 186 -10.15 -11.05 7.33
C ASP A 186 -9.20 -9.95 6.83
N ARG A 187 -9.36 -8.68 7.26
CA ARG A 187 -8.63 -7.51 6.75
C ARG A 187 -7.91 -6.71 7.83
N GLU A 188 -7.42 -7.39 8.87
CA GLU A 188 -6.71 -6.74 9.98
C GLU A 188 -5.49 -5.91 9.51
N GLY A 189 -4.85 -6.31 8.40
CA GLY A 189 -3.69 -5.61 7.83
C GLY A 189 -4.00 -4.30 7.09
N ASP A 190 -5.27 -3.97 6.81
CA ASP A 190 -5.62 -2.78 6.01
C ASP A 190 -5.14 -1.48 6.70
N GLY A 191 -5.23 -1.39 8.04
CA GLY A 191 -4.80 -0.22 8.80
C GLY A 191 -3.29 0.04 8.72
N GLU A 192 -2.47 -1.01 8.87
CA GLU A 192 -1.02 -0.92 8.74
C GLU A 192 -0.61 -0.59 7.30
N ALA A 193 -1.28 -1.18 6.33
CA ALA A 193 -1.05 -0.93 4.90
C ALA A 193 -1.33 0.52 4.52
N VAL A 194 -2.40 1.14 5.05
CA VAL A 194 -2.71 2.57 4.84
C VAL A 194 -1.56 3.45 5.30
N ALA A 195 -1.03 3.21 6.50
CA ALA A 195 0.09 3.98 7.03
C ALA A 195 1.34 3.80 6.17
N ALA A 196 1.64 2.56 5.77
CA ALA A 196 2.78 2.24 4.92
C ALA A 196 2.69 2.89 3.53
N PHE A 197 1.53 2.84 2.85
CA PHE A 197 1.35 3.48 1.55
C PHE A 197 1.46 5.00 1.61
N ARG A 198 0.95 5.64 2.66
CA ARG A 198 1.14 7.08 2.87
C ARG A 198 2.62 7.44 3.05
N TYR A 199 3.37 6.62 3.79
CA TYR A 199 4.80 6.80 3.94
C TYR A 199 5.53 6.68 2.60
N GLU A 200 5.24 5.65 1.80
CA GLU A 200 5.82 5.49 0.46
C GLU A 200 5.49 6.66 -0.47
N ALA A 201 4.24 7.12 -0.47
CA ALA A 201 3.82 8.27 -1.26
C ALA A 201 4.63 9.53 -0.89
N GLY A 202 4.81 9.78 0.41
CA GLY A 202 5.61 10.90 0.91
C GLY A 202 7.10 10.78 0.55
N ALA A 203 7.67 9.57 0.62
CA ALA A 203 9.05 9.32 0.23
C ALA A 203 9.29 9.63 -1.26
N ILE A 204 8.39 9.18 -2.14
CA ILE A 204 8.47 9.44 -3.58
C ILE A 204 8.30 10.93 -3.88
N ALA A 205 7.30 11.58 -3.28
CA ALA A 205 7.05 13.02 -3.46
C ALA A 205 8.24 13.88 -3.02
N SER A 206 8.93 13.47 -1.95
CA SER A 206 10.14 14.16 -1.45
C SER A 206 11.31 14.05 -2.42
N MET A 207 11.42 12.95 -3.17
CA MET A 207 12.45 12.80 -4.21
C MET A 207 12.10 13.55 -5.50
N ALA A 208 10.81 13.70 -5.80
CA ALA A 208 10.35 14.44 -6.98
C ALA A 208 10.63 15.95 -6.87
N SER A 209 10.70 16.50 -5.65
CA SER A 209 10.93 17.93 -5.40
C SER A 209 12.39 18.38 -5.58
N TRP A 210 13.34 17.45 -5.74
CA TRP A 210 14.76 17.75 -5.90
C TRP A 210 15.20 17.97 -7.36
N LYS A 211 14.24 18.25 -8.25
CA LYS A 211 14.48 18.60 -9.66
C LYS A 211 14.08 20.03 -9.93
#